data_AF-A0A7V8NWV3-F1
#
_entry.id   AF-A0A7V8NWV3-F1
#
_cell.length_a   1.000
_cell.length_b   1.000
_cell.length_c   1.000
_cell.angle_alpha   90.00
_cell.angle_beta   90.00
_cell.angle_gamma   90.00
#
_symmetry.space_group_name_H-M   'P 1'
#
loop_
_entity.id
_entity.type
_entity.pdbx_description
1 polymer ?
#
loop_
_entity_poly.entity_id
_entity_poly.type
_entity_poly.pdbx_seq_one_letter_code
_entity_poly.pdbx_strand_id
1 'polypeptide(L)'
;MNLGQAVAVCLYELAREVTSIPAGEEVAVATAGELERLTSLLLGALLASGYLKPKLDNESKSRAPAPVEEKIRRLIRRMNLSAEDAELLLGMVRQILWKIKT
;
A
#
# COMPACT_ATOMS: atom_id res chain seq x y z
N MET A 1 -21.83 -3.51 -16.71
CA MET A 1 -21.57 -2.10 -17.08
C MET A 1 -20.41 -2.07 -18.06
N ASN A 2 -20.50 -1.29 -19.13
CA ASN A 2 -19.32 -1.05 -19.96
C ASN A 2 -18.40 0.00 -19.27
N LEU A 3 -17.12 0.07 -19.65
CA LEU A 3 -16.16 0.98 -19.03
C LEU A 3 -16.59 2.45 -19.19
N GLY A 4 -17.12 2.82 -20.36
CA GLY A 4 -17.58 4.18 -20.63
C GLY A 4 -18.70 4.65 -19.70
N GLN A 5 -19.64 3.76 -19.38
CA GLN A 5 -20.72 4.01 -18.42
C GLN A 5 -20.19 4.16 -16.99
N ALA A 6 -19.21 3.33 -16.60
CA ALA A 6 -18.57 3.45 -15.28
C ALA A 6 -17.88 4.79 -15.09
N VAL A 7 -17.08 5.19 -16.07
CA VAL A 7 -16.40 6.49 -16.05
C VAL A 7 -17.40 7.64 -16.11
N ALA A 8 -18.43 7.55 -16.96
CA ALA A 8 -19.45 8.60 -17.08
C ALA A 8 -20.19 8.84 -15.76
N VAL A 9 -20.59 7.78 -15.05
CA VAL A 9 -21.27 7.90 -13.75
C VAL A 9 -20.32 8.46 -12.69
N CYS A 10 -19.07 7.97 -12.61
CA CYS A 10 -18.08 8.49 -11.65
C CYS A 10 -17.76 9.99 -11.87
N LEU A 11 -17.56 10.41 -13.12
CA LEU A 11 -17.26 11.81 -13.45
C LEU A 11 -18.45 12.72 -13.19
N TYR A 12 -19.67 12.26 -13.49
CA TYR A 12 -20.88 13.00 -13.16
C TYR A 12 -20.99 13.25 -11.65
N GLU A 13 -20.76 12.23 -10.82
CA GLU A 13 -20.82 12.36 -9.36
C GLU A 13 -19.71 13.25 -8.80
N LEU A 14 -18.51 13.22 -9.38
CA LEU A 14 -17.41 14.13 -8.99
C LEU A 14 -17.68 15.59 -9.39
N ALA A 15 -18.28 15.82 -10.56
CA ALA A 15 -18.58 17.15 -11.06
C ALA A 15 -19.85 17.74 -10.44
N ARG A 16 -20.73 16.89 -9.89
CA ARG A 16 -21.94 17.32 -9.20
C ARG A 16 -21.55 17.94 -7.87
N GLU A 17 -21.71 19.26 -7.76
CA GLU A 17 -21.42 20.01 -6.55
C GLU A 17 -22.19 19.43 -5.34
N VAL A 18 -21.44 18.96 -4.35
CA VAL A 18 -21.92 18.62 -3.03
C VAL A 18 -21.40 19.70 -2.10
N THR A 19 -22.28 20.34 -1.34
CA THR A 19 -21.93 21.32 -0.30
C THR A 19 -20.74 20.80 0.51
N SER A 20 -19.56 21.41 0.31
CA SER A 20 -18.32 20.95 0.93
C SER A 20 -18.38 21.21 2.43
N ILE A 21 -18.26 20.17 3.24
CA ILE A 21 -17.93 20.29 4.65
C ILE A 21 -16.52 20.91 4.73
N PRO A 22 -16.28 21.97 5.53
CA PRO A 22 -14.95 22.57 5.62
C PRO A 22 -13.94 21.49 6.02
N ALA A 23 -12.92 21.32 5.17
CA ALA A 23 -11.84 20.38 5.42
C ALA A 23 -11.07 20.83 6.66
N GLY A 24 -10.96 19.95 7.65
CA GLY A 24 -10.05 20.14 8.78
C GLY A 24 -8.59 20.22 8.31
N GLU A 25 -7.71 20.60 9.22
CA GLU A 25 -6.27 20.78 8.98
C GLU A 25 -5.68 19.61 8.18
N GLU A 26 -5.24 19.89 6.95
CA GLU A 26 -4.76 18.88 6.01
C GLU A 26 -3.40 18.36 6.46
N VAL A 27 -3.40 17.28 7.25
CA VAL A 27 -2.18 16.49 7.44
C VAL A 27 -1.81 15.89 6.10
N ALA A 28 -0.62 16.23 5.60
CA ALA A 28 -0.12 15.71 4.33
C ALA A 28 -0.01 14.17 4.39
N VAL A 29 -0.98 13.48 3.78
CA VAL A 29 -1.03 12.02 3.71
C VAL A 29 0.06 11.54 2.74
N ALA A 30 0.71 10.43 3.09
CA ALA A 30 1.72 9.82 2.23
C ALA A 30 1.14 9.49 0.84
N THR A 31 1.88 9.88 -0.19
CA THR A 31 1.54 9.61 -1.58
C THR A 31 1.56 8.11 -1.85
N ALA A 32 0.86 7.68 -2.91
CA ALA A 32 0.91 6.29 -3.35
C ALA A 32 2.35 5.82 -3.66
N GLY A 33 3.21 6.71 -4.16
CA GLY A 33 4.61 6.41 -4.44
C GLY A 33 5.46 6.22 -3.17
N GLU A 34 5.20 6.96 -2.10
CA GLU A 34 5.85 6.75 -0.79
C GLU A 34 5.43 5.43 -0.17
N LEU A 35 4.13 5.14 -0.17
CA LEU A 35 3.61 3.87 0.33
C LEU A 35 4.15 2.67 -0.45
N GLU A 36 4.30 2.77 -1.78
CA GLU A 36 4.85 1.68 -2.59
C GLU A 36 6.35 1.46 -2.31
N ARG A 37 7.13 2.54 -2.11
CA ARG A 37 8.54 2.46 -1.72
C ARG A 37 8.69 1.77 -0.35
N LEU A 38 7.91 2.19 0.65
CA LEU A 38 7.88 1.58 1.98
C LEU A 38 7.49 0.10 1.89
N THR A 39 6.40 -0.20 1.18
CA THR A 39 5.87 -1.56 1.02
C THR A 39 6.91 -2.48 0.36
N SER A 40 7.58 -2.02 -0.70
CA SER A 40 8.60 -2.80 -1.40
C SER A 40 9.78 -3.15 -0.49
N LEU A 41 10.25 -2.18 0.31
CA LEU A 41 11.37 -2.38 1.22
C LEU A 41 10.97 -3.32 2.38
N LEU A 42 9.75 -3.17 2.91
CA LEU A 42 9.20 -4.04 3.94
C LEU A 42 9.08 -5.49 3.45
N LEU A 43 8.57 -5.71 2.23
CA LEU A 43 8.52 -7.05 1.65
C LEU A 43 9.92 -7.67 1.55
N GLY A 44 10.93 -6.89 1.15
CA GLY A 44 12.32 -7.32 1.14
C GLY A 44 12.85 -7.70 2.52
N ALA A 45 12.53 -6.91 3.56
CA ALA A 45 12.90 -7.21 4.94
C ALA A 45 12.21 -8.47 5.48
N LEU A 46 10.93 -8.67 5.15
CA LEU A 46 10.18 -9.85 5.57
C LEU A 46 10.63 -11.13 4.84
N LEU A 47 11.08 -11.02 3.59
CA LEU A 47 11.74 -12.13 2.89
C LEU A 47 13.09 -12.45 3.53
N ALA A 48 13.92 -11.44 3.79
CA ALA A 48 15.24 -11.62 4.39
C ALA A 48 15.16 -12.17 5.83
N SER A 49 14.12 -11.82 6.60
CA SER A 49 13.90 -12.34 7.94
C SER A 49 13.34 -13.77 7.97
N GLY A 50 12.94 -14.32 6.81
CA GLY A 50 12.28 -15.63 6.71
C GLY A 50 10.80 -15.62 7.05
N TYR A 51 10.19 -14.46 7.34
CA TYR A 51 8.74 -14.33 7.54
C TYR A 51 7.97 -14.66 6.26
N LEU A 52 8.45 -14.18 5.11
CA LEU A 52 7.96 -14.58 3.80
C LEU A 52 8.83 -15.72 3.27
N LYS A 53 8.17 -16.79 2.80
CA LYS A 53 8.87 -17.85 2.06
C LYS A 53 9.09 -17.43 0.61
N PRO A 54 10.24 -17.74 0.00
CA PRO A 54 10.43 -17.57 -1.43
C PRO A 54 9.30 -18.28 -2.19
N LYS A 55 8.81 -17.65 -3.26
CA LYS A 55 7.84 -18.30 -4.15
C LYS A 55 8.58 -19.40 -4.90
N LEU A 56 8.61 -20.60 -4.31
CA LEU A 56 8.97 -21.81 -5.04
C LEU A 56 7.87 -22.05 -6.07
N ASP A 57 8.34 -22.10 -7.29
CA ASP A 57 7.63 -22.19 -8.54
C ASP A 57 6.65 -23.38 -8.57
N ASN A 58 5.43 -23.10 -9.02
CA ASN A 58 4.47 -24.05 -9.60
C ASN A 58 3.50 -24.90 -8.73
N GLU A 59 3.31 -24.65 -7.44
CA GLU A 59 2.20 -25.31 -6.71
C GLU A 59 1.39 -24.37 -5.81
N SER A 60 0.49 -23.58 -6.43
CA SER A 60 -0.90 -23.47 -5.96
C SER A 60 -1.61 -22.32 -6.67
N LYS A 61 -2.28 -22.67 -7.77
CA LYS A 61 -3.63 -22.15 -8.07
C LYS A 61 -4.57 -22.56 -6.93
N SER A 62 -4.39 -22.05 -5.72
CA SER A 62 -5.39 -22.22 -4.68
C SER A 62 -6.31 -21.02 -4.69
N ARG A 63 -7.60 -21.31 -4.77
CA ARG A 63 -8.76 -20.47 -4.45
C ARG A 63 -8.69 -20.06 -2.96
N ALA A 64 -7.61 -19.40 -2.59
CA ALA A 64 -7.19 -19.13 -1.23
C ALA A 64 -7.22 -17.60 -0.98
N PRO A 65 -7.32 -17.17 0.29
CA PRO A 65 -7.21 -15.76 0.64
C PRO A 65 -6.00 -15.12 -0.05
N ALA A 66 -6.12 -13.82 -0.38
CA ALA A 66 -5.12 -13.06 -1.14
C ALA A 66 -3.67 -13.41 -0.73
N PRO A 67 -2.72 -13.51 -1.68
CA PRO A 67 -1.32 -13.81 -1.39
C PRO A 67 -0.83 -12.96 -0.21
N VAL A 68 0.02 -13.51 0.66
CA VAL A 68 0.47 -12.82 1.89
C VAL A 68 1.03 -11.43 1.60
N GLU A 69 1.74 -11.25 0.48
CA GLU A 69 2.21 -9.96 -0.01
C GLU A 69 1.06 -8.94 -0.20
N GLU A 70 -0.05 -9.35 -0.80
CA GLU A 70 -1.22 -8.50 -1.03
C GLU A 70 -1.90 -8.10 0.28
N LYS A 71 -1.90 -8.99 1.29
CA LYS A 71 -2.37 -8.64 2.64
C LYS A 71 -1.49 -7.57 3.28
N ILE A 72 -0.17 -7.63 3.08
CA ILE A 72 0.78 -6.63 3.55
C ILE A 72 0.56 -5.30 2.84
N ARG A 73 0.38 -5.29 1.50
CA ARG A 73 0.06 -4.07 0.74
C ARG A 73 -1.22 -3.40 1.26
N ARG A 74 -2.27 -4.18 1.51
CA ARG A 74 -3.53 -3.69 2.08
C ARG A 74 -3.38 -3.22 3.52
N LEU A 75 -2.51 -3.83 4.32
CA LEU A 75 -2.20 -3.35 5.66
C LEU A 75 -1.59 -1.95 5.61
N ILE A 76 -0.53 -1.75 4.83
CA ILE A 76 0.13 -0.45 4.69
C ILE A 76 -0.84 0.64 4.21
N ARG A 77 -1.67 0.34 3.20
CA ARG A 77 -2.68 1.30 2.71
C ARG A 77 -3.75 1.65 3.74
N ARG A 78 -4.09 0.73 4.65
CA ARG A 78 -5.07 0.97 5.72
C ARG A 78 -4.53 1.80 6.88
N MET A 79 -3.22 1.88 7.03
CA MET A 79 -2.61 2.68 8.10
C MET A 79 -2.79 4.19 7.88
N ASN A 80 -3.11 4.62 6.65
CA ASN A 80 -3.32 6.03 6.29
C ASN A 80 -2.21 6.95 6.82
N LEU A 81 -0.96 6.55 6.60
CA LEU A 81 0.23 7.20 7.13
C LEU A 81 0.34 8.65 6.63
N SER A 82 0.80 9.54 7.51
CA SER A 82 1.31 10.84 7.08
C SER A 82 2.58 10.66 6.25
N ALA A 83 2.95 11.67 5.46
CA ALA A 83 4.20 11.67 4.70
C ALA A 83 5.42 11.50 5.62
N GLU A 84 5.42 12.18 6.78
CA GLU A 84 6.47 12.10 7.79
C GLU A 84 6.60 10.69 8.39
N ASP A 85 5.48 10.09 8.78
CA ASP A 85 5.47 8.72 9.33
C ASP A 85 5.92 7.69 8.30
N ALA A 86 5.52 7.85 7.04
CA ALA A 86 5.93 6.97 5.95
C ALA A 86 7.45 7.05 5.72
N GLU A 87 8.03 8.25 5.78
CA GLU A 87 9.49 8.44 5.67
C GLU A 87 10.24 7.84 6.88
N LEU A 88 9.74 8.08 8.09
CA LEU A 88 10.31 7.52 9.32
C LEU A 88 10.31 5.98 9.28
N LEU A 89 9.17 5.37 8.94
CA LEU A 89 9.04 3.92 8.80
C LEU A 89 9.94 3.38 7.69
N LEU A 90 10.07 4.08 6.56
CA LEU A 90 10.97 3.69 5.49
C LEU A 90 12.42 3.61 5.99
N GLY A 91 12.86 4.60 6.79
CA GLY A 91 14.16 4.61 7.44
C GLY A 91 14.36 3.42 8.39
N MET A 92 13.38 3.15 9.25
CA MET A 92 13.43 2.00 10.17
C MET A 92 13.56 0.67 9.43
N VAL A 93 12.72 0.43 8.42
CA VAL A 93 12.75 -0.82 7.64
C VAL A 93 14.05 -0.93 6.85
N ARG A 94 14.60 0.17 6.33
CA ARG A 94 15.91 0.19 5.67
C ARG A 94 17.01 -0.29 6.62
N GLN A 95 17.01 0.21 7.84
CA GLN A 95 18.02 -0.18 8.83
C GLN A 95 17.88 -1.64 9.26
N ILE A 96 16.65 -2.13 9.43
CA ILE A 96 16.37 -3.55 9.71
C ILE A 96 16.87 -4.42 8.55
N LEU A 97 16.52 -4.08 7.30
CA LEU A 97 16.94 -4.84 6.13
C LEU A 97 18.48 -4.88 6.00
N TRP A 98 19.15 -3.76 6.25
CA TRP A 98 20.61 -3.71 6.26
C TRP A 98 21.20 -4.64 7.32
N LYS A 99 20.68 -4.61 8.55
CA LYS A 99 21.14 -5.49 9.65
C LYS A 99 20.87 -6.97 9.42
N ILE A 100 19.82 -7.33 8.70
CA ILE A 100 19.51 -8.74 8.40
C ILE A 100 20.41 -9.27 7.27
N LYS A 101 20.80 -8.40 6.33
CA LYS A 101 21.65 -8.79 5.19
C LYS A 101 23.15 -8.78 5.50
N THR A 102 23.56 -8.12 6.57
CA THR A 102 24.97 -8.00 7.01
C THR A 102 25.23 -8.99 8.12
#